data_AF-A0A0V0J673-F1
#
_entry.id   AF-A0A0V0J673-F1
#
_cell.length_a   1.000
_cell.length_b   1.000
_cell.length_c   1.000
_cell.angle_alpha   90.00
_cell.angle_beta   90.00
_cell.angle_gamma   90.00
#
_symmetry.space_group_name_H-M   'P 1'
#
loop_
_entity.id
_entity.type
_entity.pdbx_description
1 polymer ?
#
loop_
_entity_poly.entity_id
_entity_poly.type
_entity_poly.pdbx_seq_one_letter_code
_entity_poly.pdbx_strand_id
1 'polypeptide(L)'
;MEVRKRLHSPGDNDEKENITESFKHIDAFTKLPRECVKSTSSGGGVSILTFLVILFLVLAEIFRFLNPAVEFNYSVDGRRDGIIQINVDLTIAMKCSELSLDIVDQSGGVLGRSSDVKTIDSTFALSDKRRKQFQAKRAFLSELRTKYHSIYQTFWISHTSNLLGVNQFGEVREIAALPKQADACRFVGTFKVEKVQGNMHVAVGKAFNMNENIHVHISHPYANGGKSLRLHS
;
A
#
# COMPACT_ATOMS: atom_id res chain seq x y z
N MET A 1 50.57 -66.99 -14.30
CA MET A 1 50.04 -66.59 -15.62
C MET A 1 49.46 -65.20 -15.45
N GLU A 2 50.11 -64.21 -16.04
CA GLU A 2 49.74 -62.81 -15.89
C GLU A 2 48.52 -62.48 -16.74
N VAL A 3 47.48 -61.89 -16.14
CA VAL A 3 46.28 -61.47 -16.85
C VAL A 3 46.23 -59.94 -16.86
N ARG A 4 46.46 -59.43 -18.06
CA ARG A 4 46.53 -58.03 -18.49
C ARG A 4 45.29 -57.22 -18.07
N LYS A 5 45.45 -56.19 -17.23
CA LYS A 5 44.39 -55.18 -16.99
C LYS A 5 44.23 -54.31 -18.24
N ARG A 6 43.00 -54.17 -18.76
CA ARG A 6 42.66 -53.16 -19.77
C ARG A 6 42.34 -51.84 -19.07
N LEU A 7 43.09 -50.80 -19.42
CA LEU A 7 42.78 -49.40 -19.13
C LEU A 7 41.49 -49.00 -19.82
N HIS A 8 40.55 -48.42 -19.08
CA HIS A 8 39.42 -47.66 -19.64
C HIS A 8 39.63 -46.18 -19.28
N SER A 9 39.51 -45.33 -20.30
CA SER A 9 39.79 -43.89 -20.28
C SER A 9 38.77 -43.12 -19.42
N PRO A 10 39.15 -42.01 -18.75
CA PRO A 10 38.26 -41.26 -17.88
C PRO A 10 37.38 -40.30 -18.70
N GLY A 11 36.11 -40.19 -18.33
CA GLY A 11 35.18 -39.20 -18.88
C GLY A 11 33.73 -39.65 -18.76
N ASP A 12 32.94 -38.89 -17.99
CA ASP A 12 31.48 -38.98 -17.76
C ASP A 12 30.96 -39.80 -16.56
N ASN A 13 31.83 -40.43 -15.74
CA ASN A 13 31.38 -41.24 -14.60
C ASN A 13 31.50 -40.57 -13.21
N ASP A 14 32.40 -39.60 -13.03
CA ASP A 14 32.69 -39.03 -11.71
C ASP A 14 31.57 -38.13 -11.15
N GLU A 15 30.83 -37.43 -12.02
CA GLU A 15 29.71 -36.58 -11.58
C GLU A 15 28.47 -37.41 -11.24
N LYS A 16 28.21 -38.49 -12.00
CA LYS A 16 27.09 -39.40 -11.76
C LYS A 16 27.30 -40.24 -10.49
N GLU A 17 28.53 -40.63 -10.15
CA GLU A 17 28.81 -41.34 -8.90
C GLU A 17 28.46 -40.49 -7.66
N ASN A 18 28.84 -39.21 -7.63
CA ASN A 18 28.59 -38.33 -6.47
C ASN A 18 27.09 -38.15 -6.13
N ILE A 19 26.25 -37.95 -7.14
CA ILE A 19 24.79 -37.83 -6.94
C ILE A 19 24.21 -39.17 -6.49
N THR A 20 24.66 -40.27 -7.10
CA THR A 20 24.14 -41.61 -6.78
C THR A 20 24.52 -42.06 -5.36
N GLU A 21 25.72 -41.70 -4.90
CA GLU A 21 26.16 -41.94 -3.51
C GLU A 21 25.38 -41.08 -2.50
N SER A 22 25.04 -39.83 -2.85
CA SER A 22 24.22 -38.97 -2.00
C SER A 22 22.77 -39.49 -1.88
N PHE A 23 22.20 -39.98 -2.98
CA PHE A 23 20.87 -40.63 -2.96
C PHE A 23 20.87 -41.98 -2.23
N LYS A 24 21.99 -42.73 -2.24
CA LYS A 24 22.11 -43.97 -1.45
C LYS A 24 22.02 -43.73 0.05
N HIS A 25 22.46 -42.57 0.55
CA HIS A 25 22.37 -42.24 1.97
C HIS A 25 20.93 -41.86 2.41
N ILE A 26 20.08 -41.45 1.47
CA ILE A 26 18.67 -41.08 1.73
C ILE A 26 17.74 -42.31 1.61
N ASP A 27 18.24 -43.42 1.06
CA ASP A 27 17.49 -44.66 0.92
C ASP A 27 17.52 -45.48 2.22
N ALA A 28 16.47 -45.34 3.04
CA ALA A 28 16.34 -46.00 4.33
C ALA A 28 16.04 -47.52 4.25
N PHE A 29 15.95 -48.10 3.05
CA PHE A 29 15.51 -49.48 2.85
C PHE A 29 16.57 -50.36 2.17
N THR A 30 16.75 -51.58 2.69
CA THR A 30 17.63 -52.58 2.08
C THR A 30 17.02 -53.12 0.79
N LYS A 31 17.81 -53.14 -0.29
CA LYS A 31 17.34 -53.60 -1.61
C LYS A 31 16.99 -55.10 -1.56
N LEU A 32 15.76 -55.43 -1.94
CA LEU A 32 15.28 -56.82 -2.01
C LEU A 32 16.00 -57.61 -3.13
N PRO A 33 16.22 -58.93 -2.95
CA PRO A 33 16.78 -59.79 -3.98
C PRO A 33 15.88 -59.85 -5.23
N ARG A 34 16.48 -59.97 -6.43
CA ARG A 34 15.77 -59.86 -7.73
C ARG A 34 14.69 -60.93 -7.93
N GLU A 35 14.76 -62.04 -7.19
CA GLU A 35 13.78 -63.14 -7.20
C GLU A 35 12.44 -62.75 -6.55
N CYS A 36 12.44 -61.77 -5.64
CA CYS A 36 11.24 -61.25 -4.99
C CYS A 36 10.62 -60.03 -5.70
N VAL A 37 11.22 -59.57 -6.81
CA VAL A 37 10.82 -58.34 -7.52
C VAL A 37 10.18 -58.69 -8.86
N LYS A 38 8.85 -58.77 -8.92
CA LYS A 38 8.11 -58.91 -10.18
C LYS A 38 7.88 -57.54 -10.82
N SER A 39 8.73 -57.16 -11.76
CA SER A 39 8.56 -55.92 -12.54
C SER A 39 7.46 -56.10 -13.57
N THR A 40 6.29 -55.52 -13.33
CA THR A 40 5.20 -55.52 -14.32
C THR A 40 5.28 -54.25 -15.17
N SER A 41 5.44 -54.40 -16.49
CA SER A 41 5.66 -53.28 -17.43
C SER A 41 4.49 -52.27 -17.43
N SER A 42 3.26 -52.75 -17.21
CA SER A 42 2.06 -51.90 -17.12
C SER A 42 1.97 -51.10 -15.82
N GLY A 43 2.49 -51.63 -14.71
CA GLY A 43 2.40 -50.99 -13.39
C GLY A 43 3.30 -49.76 -13.27
N GLY A 44 4.47 -49.78 -13.91
CA GLY A 44 5.35 -48.61 -13.98
C GLY A 44 4.72 -47.44 -14.75
N GLY A 45 4.03 -47.73 -15.86
CA GLY A 45 3.30 -46.72 -16.62
C GLY A 45 2.17 -46.06 -15.83
N VAL A 46 1.42 -46.85 -15.05
CA VAL A 46 0.36 -46.33 -14.16
C VAL A 46 0.96 -45.42 -13.08
N SER A 47 2.08 -45.80 -12.45
CA SER A 47 2.73 -44.97 -11.43
C SER A 47 3.29 -43.64 -11.97
N ILE A 48 3.78 -43.62 -13.21
CA ILE A 48 4.26 -42.38 -13.85
C ILE A 48 3.07 -41.46 -14.16
N LEU A 49 1.98 -42.03 -14.69
CA LEU A 49 0.77 -41.27 -15.00
C LEU A 49 0.16 -40.64 -13.73
N THR A 50 0.09 -41.39 -12.63
CA THR A 50 -0.43 -40.86 -11.36
C THR A 50 0.47 -39.77 -10.80
N PHE A 51 1.80 -39.93 -10.87
CA PHE A 51 2.73 -38.88 -10.44
C PHE A 51 2.56 -37.59 -11.25
N LEU A 52 2.39 -37.68 -12.57
CA LEU A 52 2.15 -36.51 -13.43
C LEU A 52 0.84 -35.78 -13.09
N VAL A 53 -0.23 -36.54 -12.82
CA VAL A 53 -1.52 -35.96 -12.42
C VAL A 53 -1.41 -35.27 -11.06
N ILE A 54 -0.76 -35.91 -10.08
CA ILE A 54 -0.53 -35.32 -8.76
C ILE A 54 0.30 -34.04 -8.89
N LEU A 55 1.39 -34.06 -9.67
CA LEU A 55 2.23 -32.89 -9.92
C LEU A 55 1.43 -31.75 -10.56
N PHE A 56 0.59 -32.05 -11.55
CA PHE A 56 -0.27 -31.05 -12.18
C PHE A 56 -1.25 -30.42 -11.17
N LEU A 57 -1.92 -31.24 -10.34
CA LEU A 57 -2.84 -30.75 -9.32
C LEU A 57 -2.13 -29.89 -8.27
N VAL A 58 -0.93 -30.28 -7.84
CA VAL A 58 -0.10 -29.50 -6.91
C VAL A 58 0.27 -28.15 -7.53
N LEU A 59 0.71 -28.14 -8.79
CA LEU A 59 1.03 -26.88 -9.48
C LEU A 59 -0.21 -25.98 -9.61
N ALA A 60 -1.36 -26.54 -10.00
CA ALA A 60 -2.61 -25.79 -10.11
C ALA A 60 -3.04 -25.17 -8.77
N GLU A 61 -2.94 -25.92 -7.68
CA GLU A 61 -3.26 -25.42 -6.34
C GLU A 61 -2.25 -24.37 -5.88
N ILE A 62 -0.96 -24.54 -6.16
CA ILE A 62 0.06 -23.52 -5.90
C ILE A 62 -0.28 -22.23 -6.67
N PHE A 63 -0.68 -22.31 -7.93
CA PHE A 63 -1.10 -21.13 -8.69
C PHE A 63 -2.34 -20.45 -8.10
N ARG A 64 -3.33 -21.21 -7.60
CA ARG A 64 -4.47 -20.63 -6.88
C ARG A 64 -4.08 -20.02 -5.54
N PHE A 65 -3.21 -20.69 -4.78
CA PHE A 65 -2.70 -20.21 -3.51
C PHE A 65 -1.91 -18.90 -3.66
N LEU A 66 -1.14 -18.77 -4.74
CA LEU A 66 -0.41 -17.55 -5.07
C LEU A 66 -1.31 -16.44 -5.62
N ASN A 67 -2.53 -16.74 -6.06
CA ASN A 67 -3.50 -15.77 -6.61
C ASN A 67 -4.88 -15.92 -5.95
N PRO A 68 -5.01 -15.62 -4.64
CA PRO A 68 -6.29 -15.70 -3.96
C PRO A 68 -7.24 -14.61 -4.48
N ALA A 69 -8.49 -14.98 -4.76
CA ALA A 69 -9.55 -14.01 -5.05
C ALA A 69 -9.98 -13.33 -3.74
N VAL A 70 -10.03 -11.99 -3.73
CA VAL A 70 -10.46 -11.21 -2.56
C VAL A 70 -11.98 -11.03 -2.62
N GLU A 71 -12.69 -11.57 -1.63
CA GLU A 71 -14.14 -11.39 -1.46
C GLU A 71 -14.41 -10.39 -0.33
N PHE A 72 -15.15 -9.32 -0.63
CA PHE A 72 -15.49 -8.29 0.34
C PHE A 72 -16.88 -8.56 0.92
N ASN A 73 -16.94 -8.84 2.23
CA ASN A 73 -18.19 -9.02 2.95
C ASN A 73 -18.56 -7.73 3.71
N TYR A 74 -19.83 -7.34 3.64
CA TYR A 74 -20.36 -6.20 4.39
C TYR A 74 -21.02 -6.70 5.67
N SER A 75 -20.59 -6.15 6.80
CA SER A 75 -21.22 -6.39 8.10
C SER A 75 -21.79 -5.09 8.66
N VAL A 76 -22.83 -5.21 9.47
CA VAL A 76 -23.41 -4.06 10.18
C VAL A 76 -22.42 -3.63 11.27
N ASP A 77 -22.04 -2.36 11.24
CA ASP A 77 -21.21 -1.78 12.29
C ASP A 77 -22.07 -1.53 13.55
N GLY A 78 -21.87 -2.33 14.58
CA GLY A 78 -22.57 -2.22 15.86
C GLY A 78 -21.99 -1.14 16.78
N ARG A 79 -20.80 -0.60 16.50
CA ARG A 79 -20.13 0.37 17.36
C ARG A 79 -20.40 1.78 16.87
N ARG A 80 -21.45 2.39 17.41
CA ARG A 80 -21.84 3.78 17.08
C ARG A 80 -21.04 4.82 17.86
N ASP A 81 -20.32 4.40 18.89
CA ASP A 81 -19.50 5.22 19.77
C ASP A 81 -18.00 4.99 19.52
N GLY A 82 -17.22 6.07 19.54
CA GLY A 82 -15.78 6.01 19.38
C GLY A 82 -15.18 7.34 18.94
N ILE A 83 -13.85 7.42 19.02
CA ILE A 83 -13.07 8.57 18.54
C ILE A 83 -12.40 8.19 17.22
N ILE A 84 -12.58 9.03 16.21
CA ILE A 84 -11.95 8.91 14.90
C ILE A 84 -10.79 9.89 14.81
N GLN A 85 -9.68 9.42 14.22
CA GLN A 85 -8.51 10.23 13.92
C GLN A 85 -8.56 10.66 12.45
N ILE A 86 -8.67 11.96 12.21
CA ILE A 86 -8.64 12.55 10.87
C ILE A 86 -7.28 13.21 10.67
N ASN A 87 -6.44 12.58 9.85
CA ASN A 87 -5.14 13.12 9.47
C ASN A 87 -5.31 14.15 8.36
N VAL A 88 -4.80 15.35 8.56
CA VAL A 88 -4.92 16.45 7.62
C VAL A 88 -3.54 16.98 7.29
N ASP A 89 -3.23 16.98 5.99
CA ASP A 89 -2.11 17.70 5.40
C ASP A 89 -2.59 18.41 4.12
N LEU A 90 -2.90 19.70 4.24
CA LEU A 90 -3.39 20.50 3.12
C LEU A 90 -2.76 21.89 3.11
N THR A 91 -2.53 22.43 1.93
CA THR A 91 -2.04 23.79 1.69
C THR A 91 -3.07 24.58 0.89
N ILE A 92 -3.43 25.77 1.36
CA ILE A 92 -4.40 26.67 0.71
C ILE A 92 -3.70 27.96 0.28
N ALA A 93 -4.02 28.49 -0.90
CA ALA A 93 -3.45 29.73 -1.44
C ALA A 93 -4.00 31.01 -0.76
N MET A 94 -3.93 31.06 0.57
CA MET A 94 -4.33 32.17 1.43
C MET A 94 -3.43 32.25 2.67
N LYS A 95 -3.31 33.43 3.28
CA LYS A 95 -2.57 33.60 4.54
C LYS A 95 -3.27 32.89 5.69
N CYS A 96 -2.50 32.32 6.62
CA CYS A 96 -3.04 31.62 7.78
C CYS A 96 -3.84 32.52 8.74
N SER A 97 -3.56 33.83 8.78
CA SER A 97 -4.26 34.78 9.65
C SER A 97 -5.73 35.01 9.27
N GLU A 98 -6.09 34.71 8.03
CA GLU A 98 -7.42 34.97 7.44
C GLU A 98 -8.20 33.68 7.20
N LEU A 99 -7.75 32.55 7.74
CA LEU A 99 -8.32 31.26 7.39
C LEU A 99 -8.53 30.39 8.62
N SER A 100 -9.65 29.68 8.62
CA SER A 100 -10.06 28.74 9.65
C SER A 100 -10.34 27.38 9.01
N LEU A 101 -9.97 26.33 9.74
CA LEU A 101 -10.25 24.93 9.42
C LEU A 101 -10.99 24.36 10.61
N ASP A 102 -12.27 24.08 10.43
CA ASP A 102 -13.14 23.65 11.51
C ASP A 102 -13.90 22.38 11.12
N ILE A 103 -14.11 21.54 12.13
CA ILE A 103 -14.93 20.33 12.04
C ILE A 103 -16.15 20.58 12.90
N VAL A 104 -17.32 20.58 12.28
CA VAL A 104 -18.59 20.77 12.98
C VAL A 104 -19.47 19.53 12.82
N ASP A 105 -20.20 19.21 13.88
CA ASP A 105 -21.24 18.19 13.88
C ASP A 105 -22.50 18.71 13.17
N GLN A 106 -23.44 17.81 12.84
CA GLN A 106 -24.78 18.18 12.35
C GLN A 106 -25.55 19.12 13.29
N SER A 107 -25.28 19.05 14.59
CA SER A 107 -25.86 19.98 15.56
C SER A 107 -25.32 21.40 15.41
N GLY A 108 -24.19 21.61 14.72
CA GLY A 108 -23.47 22.89 14.66
C GLY A 108 -22.40 23.05 15.75
N GLY A 109 -22.25 22.04 16.63
CA GLY A 109 -21.18 21.99 17.62
C GLY A 109 -19.81 21.80 16.97
N VAL A 110 -18.80 22.56 17.43
CA VAL A 110 -17.43 22.45 16.92
C VAL A 110 -16.70 21.31 17.64
N LEU A 111 -16.29 20.30 16.88
CA LEU A 111 -15.56 19.12 17.36
C LEU A 111 -14.04 19.28 17.25
N GLY A 112 -13.56 20.08 16.30
CA GLY A 112 -12.14 20.33 16.09
C GLY A 112 -11.92 21.70 15.45
N ARG A 113 -10.89 22.41 15.91
CA ARG A 113 -10.53 23.75 15.45
C ARG A 113 -9.15 23.81 14.83
N SER A 114 -8.91 24.83 14.02
CA SER A 114 -7.58 25.10 13.45
C SER A 114 -6.49 25.25 14.50
N SER A 115 -6.83 25.58 15.76
CA SER A 115 -5.91 25.61 16.90
C SER A 115 -5.35 24.25 17.30
N ASP A 116 -6.06 23.17 17.00
CA ASP A 116 -5.70 21.82 17.42
C ASP A 116 -4.65 21.21 16.48
N VAL A 117 -4.38 21.87 15.37
CA VAL A 117 -3.51 21.42 14.28
C VAL A 117 -2.47 22.48 13.98
N LYS A 118 -1.27 22.03 13.57
CA LYS A 118 -0.18 22.97 13.27
C LYS A 118 -0.50 23.73 11.99
N THR A 119 -0.61 25.03 12.13
CA THR A 119 -0.81 25.98 11.03
C THR A 119 0.53 26.59 10.64
N ILE A 120 0.95 26.43 9.39
CA ILE A 120 2.27 26.82 8.89
C ILE A 120 2.11 27.79 7.71
N ASP A 121 2.67 28.98 7.85
CA ASP A 121 2.84 29.93 6.76
C ASP A 121 3.77 29.35 5.69
N SER A 122 3.29 29.24 4.46
CA SER A 122 3.96 28.54 3.36
C SER A 122 3.79 29.30 2.03
N THR A 123 4.44 28.80 0.97
CA THR A 123 4.31 29.35 -0.38
C THR A 123 3.53 28.39 -1.27
N PHE A 124 2.49 28.85 -1.96
CA PHE A 124 1.65 27.98 -2.78
C PHE A 124 2.40 27.41 -3.99
N ALA A 125 3.25 28.24 -4.59
CA ALA A 125 4.02 27.90 -5.78
C ALA A 125 5.03 26.77 -5.50
N LEU A 126 4.89 25.67 -6.23
CA LEU A 126 5.84 24.56 -6.20
C LEU A 126 7.02 24.83 -7.15
N SER A 127 8.21 24.38 -6.76
CA SER A 127 9.34 24.31 -7.69
C SER A 127 9.04 23.36 -8.86
N ASP A 128 9.66 23.58 -10.01
CA ASP A 128 9.35 22.81 -11.23
C ASP A 128 9.50 21.29 -11.06
N LYS A 129 10.53 20.85 -10.32
CA LYS A 129 10.73 19.43 -10.00
C LYS A 129 9.55 18.87 -9.18
N ARG A 130 9.14 19.57 -8.13
CA ARG A 130 8.03 19.16 -7.25
C ARG A 130 6.69 19.22 -7.97
N ARG A 131 6.50 20.21 -8.84
CA ARG A 131 5.28 20.36 -9.65
C ARG A 131 5.09 19.15 -10.58
N LYS A 132 6.15 18.69 -11.25
CA LYS A 132 6.12 17.48 -12.07
C LYS A 132 5.77 16.23 -11.24
N GLN A 133 6.43 16.05 -10.09
CA GLN A 133 6.13 14.93 -9.18
C GLN A 133 4.69 14.96 -8.69
N PHE A 134 4.19 16.12 -8.27
CA PHE A 134 2.82 16.30 -7.80
C PHE A 134 1.80 16.00 -8.92
N GLN A 135 2.05 16.45 -10.14
CA GLN A 135 1.20 16.15 -11.30
C GLN A 135 1.19 14.66 -11.63
N ALA A 136 2.37 14.00 -11.63
CA ALA A 136 2.47 12.56 -11.83
C ALA A 136 1.71 11.77 -10.76
N LYS A 137 1.89 12.13 -9.48
CA LYS A 137 1.16 11.53 -8.35
C LYS A 137 -0.34 11.73 -8.48
N ARG A 138 -0.80 12.93 -8.85
CA ARG A 138 -2.22 13.22 -9.05
C ARG A 138 -2.83 12.42 -10.20
N ALA A 139 -2.13 12.31 -11.33
CA ALA A 139 -2.60 11.51 -12.47
C ALA A 139 -2.74 10.03 -12.08
N PHE A 140 -1.73 9.48 -11.39
CA PHE A 140 -1.76 8.13 -10.88
C PHE A 140 -2.90 7.89 -9.87
N LEU A 141 -3.07 8.78 -8.88
CA LEU A 141 -4.15 8.67 -7.90
C LEU A 141 -5.55 8.88 -8.52
N SER A 142 -5.66 9.68 -9.58
CA SER A 142 -6.92 9.87 -10.31
C SER A 142 -7.37 8.57 -10.97
N GLU A 143 -6.43 7.86 -11.60
CA GLU A 143 -6.69 6.55 -12.20
C GLU A 143 -7.14 5.54 -11.14
N LEU A 144 -6.43 5.47 -10.00
CA LEU A 144 -6.79 4.57 -8.90
C LEU A 144 -8.18 4.84 -8.33
N ARG A 145 -8.61 6.11 -8.26
CA ARG A 145 -9.97 6.45 -7.77
C ARG A 145 -11.08 5.95 -8.69
N THR A 146 -10.84 5.85 -9.99
CA THR A 146 -11.86 5.37 -10.95
C THR A 146 -12.04 3.85 -10.91
N LYS A 147 -10.99 3.11 -10.52
CA LYS A 147 -11.02 1.65 -10.41
C LYS A 147 -11.46 1.22 -9.00
N TYR A 148 -12.76 1.26 -8.77
CA TYR A 148 -13.36 0.73 -7.54
C TYR A 148 -12.92 -0.73 -7.30
N HIS A 149 -12.62 -1.08 -6.05
CA HIS A 149 -12.13 -2.38 -5.60
C HIS A 149 -10.74 -2.85 -6.09
N SER A 150 -9.95 -2.10 -6.87
CA SER A 150 -8.59 -2.53 -7.26
C SER A 150 -7.50 -2.19 -6.25
N ILE A 151 -7.85 -1.56 -5.11
CA ILE A 151 -6.88 -1.13 -4.09
C ILE A 151 -6.07 -2.32 -3.57
N TYR A 152 -6.67 -3.50 -3.41
CA TYR A 152 -5.95 -4.70 -2.98
C TYR A 152 -4.88 -5.11 -4.01
N GLN A 153 -5.19 -4.99 -5.31
CA GLN A 153 -4.26 -5.31 -6.38
C GLN A 153 -3.04 -4.41 -6.29
N THR A 154 -3.25 -3.11 -6.08
CA THR A 154 -2.17 -2.13 -5.92
C THR A 154 -1.38 -2.34 -4.61
N PHE A 155 -2.03 -2.73 -3.51
CA PHE A 155 -1.37 -2.97 -2.23
C PHE A 155 -0.50 -4.23 -2.25
N TRP A 156 -0.93 -5.31 -2.91
CA TRP A 156 -0.10 -6.51 -3.12
C TRP A 156 1.02 -6.27 -4.16
N ILE A 157 0.76 -5.47 -5.20
CA ILE A 157 1.79 -5.03 -6.17
C ILE A 157 2.80 -4.06 -5.54
N SER A 158 2.56 -3.55 -4.31
CA SER A 158 3.51 -2.67 -3.63
C SER A 158 4.88 -3.30 -3.35
N HIS A 159 5.00 -4.64 -3.35
CA HIS A 159 6.29 -5.31 -3.28
C HIS A 159 7.13 -5.12 -4.57
N THR A 160 6.50 -4.71 -5.68
CA THR A 160 7.15 -4.27 -6.94
C THR A 160 7.23 -2.74 -7.04
N SER A 161 7.04 -1.98 -5.95
CA SER A 161 7.02 -0.51 -5.91
C SER A 161 8.29 0.16 -6.46
N ASN A 162 9.43 -0.54 -6.45
CA ASN A 162 10.66 -0.09 -7.11
C ASN A 162 10.53 -0.03 -8.65
N LEU A 163 9.68 -0.86 -9.26
CA LEU A 163 9.48 -0.94 -10.71
C LEU A 163 8.60 0.20 -11.24
N LEU A 164 7.62 0.65 -10.46
CA LEU A 164 6.68 1.73 -10.83
C LEU A 164 7.14 3.12 -10.40
N GLY A 165 8.34 3.26 -9.81
CA GLY A 165 8.88 4.55 -9.37
C GLY A 165 8.08 5.23 -8.26
N VAL A 166 7.17 4.53 -7.59
CA VAL A 166 6.29 5.09 -6.54
C VAL A 166 7.12 5.51 -5.31
N ASN A 167 8.29 4.89 -5.12
CA ASN A 167 9.21 5.19 -4.03
C ASN A 167 9.95 6.53 -4.22
N GLN A 168 9.79 7.20 -5.38
CA GLN A 168 10.34 8.54 -5.62
C GLN A 168 9.44 9.68 -5.11
N PHE A 169 8.25 9.38 -4.58
CA PHE A 169 7.39 10.35 -3.91
C PHE A 169 7.83 10.53 -2.44
N GLY A 170 9.11 10.84 -2.22
CA GLY A 170 9.59 11.23 -0.90
C GLY A 170 8.80 12.43 -0.39
N GLU A 171 8.33 12.33 0.85
CA GLU A 171 7.61 13.40 1.55
C GLU A 171 8.59 14.56 1.80
N VAL A 172 8.64 15.52 0.88
CA VAL A 172 9.43 16.73 1.09
C VAL A 172 8.62 17.63 2.02
N ARG A 173 9.00 17.67 3.30
CA ARG A 173 8.48 18.64 4.27
C ARG A 173 8.60 20.05 3.70
N GLU A 174 7.45 20.71 3.51
CA GLU A 174 7.38 22.11 3.15
C GLU A 174 8.10 22.94 4.22
N ILE A 175 9.04 23.78 3.80
CA ILE A 175 9.79 24.67 4.69
C ILE A 175 8.87 25.84 5.02
N ALA A 176 8.78 26.23 6.29
CA ALA A 176 8.03 27.39 6.70
C ALA A 176 8.57 28.64 5.97
N ALA A 177 7.70 29.34 5.26
CA ALA A 177 8.05 30.60 4.62
C ALA A 177 8.10 31.72 5.67
N LEU A 178 8.87 32.77 5.39
CA LEU A 178 8.82 33.96 6.23
C LEU A 178 7.40 34.57 6.15
N PRO A 179 6.78 35.02 7.25
CA PRO A 179 5.39 35.51 7.25
C PRO A 179 5.12 36.67 6.28
N LYS A 180 6.15 37.45 5.90
CA LYS A 180 6.03 38.51 4.88
C LYS A 180 5.89 37.99 3.44
N GLN A 181 6.33 36.77 3.16
CA GLN A 181 6.36 36.18 1.81
C GLN A 181 5.42 34.98 1.68
N ALA A 182 4.71 34.62 2.76
CA ALA A 182 3.74 33.55 2.75
C ALA A 182 2.46 34.00 2.03
N ASP A 183 2.17 33.34 0.91
CA ASP A 183 0.94 33.46 0.13
C ASP A 183 0.01 32.24 0.35
N ALA A 184 0.42 31.30 1.19
CA ALA A 184 -0.31 30.07 1.47
C ALA A 184 -0.27 29.64 2.93
N CYS A 185 -1.24 28.81 3.31
CA CYS A 185 -1.38 28.26 4.64
C CYS A 185 -1.45 26.74 4.60
N ARG A 186 -0.55 26.07 5.32
CA ARG A 186 -0.52 24.61 5.44
C ARG A 186 -1.02 24.17 6.81
N PHE A 187 -2.04 23.32 6.85
CA PHE A 187 -2.51 22.64 8.05
C PHE A 187 -1.91 21.24 8.09
N VAL A 188 -1.20 20.91 9.17
CA VAL A 188 -0.57 19.60 9.37
C VAL A 188 -0.87 19.08 10.77
N GLY A 189 -1.56 17.96 10.86
CA GLY A 189 -1.83 17.30 12.13
C GLY A 189 -2.97 16.30 12.08
N THR A 190 -3.47 15.94 13.26
CA THR A 190 -4.49 14.91 13.41
C THR A 190 -5.58 15.41 14.34
N PHE A 191 -6.80 15.50 13.84
CA PHE A 191 -7.98 15.77 14.65
C PHE A 191 -8.47 14.48 15.30
N LYS A 192 -8.76 14.53 16.61
CA LYS A 192 -9.40 13.44 17.35
C LYS A 192 -10.84 13.85 17.62
N VAL A 193 -11.76 13.41 16.78
CA VAL A 193 -13.18 13.80 16.84
C VAL A 193 -14.05 12.60 17.13
N GLU A 194 -15.22 12.83 17.72
CA GLU A 194 -16.20 11.77 17.94
C GLU A 194 -16.71 11.20 16.60
N LYS A 195 -17.07 9.93 16.62
CA LYS A 195 -17.70 9.22 15.50
C LYS A 195 -19.15 9.69 15.34
N VAL A 196 -19.31 10.90 14.83
CA VAL A 196 -20.60 11.50 14.50
C VAL A 196 -20.56 12.01 13.08
N GLN A 197 -21.73 12.12 12.45
CA GLN A 197 -21.81 12.69 11.11
C GLN A 197 -21.65 14.21 11.23
N GLY A 198 -20.61 14.72 10.60
CA GLY A 198 -20.28 16.14 10.56
C GLY A 198 -19.58 16.53 9.26
N ASN A 199 -19.22 17.80 9.14
CA ASN A 199 -18.47 18.33 8.00
C ASN A 199 -17.19 19.02 8.48
N MET A 200 -16.10 18.69 7.79
CA MET A 200 -14.88 19.48 7.82
C MET A 200 -14.98 20.55 6.72
N HIS A 201 -14.83 21.81 7.08
CA HIS A 201 -14.81 22.89 6.11
C HIS A 201 -13.72 23.90 6.41
N VAL A 202 -13.33 24.61 5.36
CA VAL A 202 -12.36 25.69 5.42
C VAL A 202 -13.09 26.97 5.05
N ALA A 203 -12.94 27.99 5.87
CA ALA A 203 -13.57 29.28 5.62
C ALA A 203 -12.59 30.44 5.84
N VAL A 204 -12.96 31.59 5.30
CA VAL A 204 -12.21 32.83 5.46
C VAL A 204 -12.70 33.53 6.72
N GLY A 205 -11.75 33.99 7.54
CA GLY A 205 -12.01 34.69 8.77
C GLY A 205 -11.75 33.86 10.01
N LYS A 206 -11.97 34.47 11.17
CA LYS A 206 -11.97 33.75 12.44
C LYS A 206 -13.34 33.13 12.65
N ALA A 207 -13.34 31.89 13.11
CA ALA A 207 -14.55 31.17 13.44
C ALA A 207 -15.04 31.55 14.83
N PHE A 208 -16.34 31.77 14.98
CA PHE A 208 -17.00 32.06 16.24
C PHE A 208 -18.25 31.21 16.36
N ASN A 209 -18.49 30.73 17.58
CA ASN A 209 -19.73 30.05 17.92
C ASN A 209 -20.57 31.03 18.72
N MET A 210 -21.74 31.40 18.21
CA MET A 210 -22.68 32.23 18.97
C MET A 210 -23.44 31.39 20.01
N ASN A 211 -23.84 30.18 19.62
CA ASN A 211 -24.57 29.22 20.44
C ASN A 211 -24.02 27.80 20.20
N GLU A 212 -24.58 26.79 20.86
CA GLU A 212 -24.21 25.37 20.62
C GLU A 212 -24.42 24.93 19.17
N ASN A 213 -25.34 25.57 18.44
CA ASN A 213 -25.74 25.14 17.09
C ASN A 213 -25.39 26.10 15.95
N ILE A 214 -24.78 27.25 16.24
CA ILE A 214 -24.49 28.27 15.21
C ILE A 214 -22.99 28.53 15.17
N HIS A 215 -22.40 28.09 14.05
CA HIS A 215 -21.00 28.32 13.71
C HIS A 215 -20.91 29.30 12.53
N VAL A 216 -20.23 30.42 12.75
CA VAL A 216 -20.11 31.50 11.76
C VAL A 216 -18.66 31.94 11.61
N HIS A 217 -18.33 32.37 10.39
CA HIS A 217 -17.02 32.91 10.06
C HIS A 217 -17.13 34.39 9.78
N ILE A 218 -16.28 35.19 10.42
CA ILE A 218 -16.23 36.62 10.21
C ILE A 218 -14.95 36.96 9.45
N SER A 219 -15.10 37.27 8.16
CA SER A 219 -14.01 37.69 7.29
C SER A 219 -13.88 39.22 7.24
N HIS A 220 -12.65 39.70 7.05
CA HIS A 220 -12.43 41.11 6.72
C HIS A 220 -12.83 41.36 5.25
N PRO A 221 -13.44 42.51 4.93
CA PRO A 221 -13.89 42.83 3.56
C PRO A 221 -12.75 42.92 2.53
N TYR A 222 -11.50 42.99 2.97
CA TYR A 222 -10.30 43.02 2.12
C TYR A 222 -9.54 41.69 2.05
N ALA A 223 -10.11 40.59 2.56
CA ALA A 223 -9.52 39.26 2.45
C ALA A 223 -9.52 38.80 0.98
N ASN A 224 -8.44 39.13 0.26
CA ASN A 224 -8.22 38.76 -1.12
C ASN A 224 -7.25 37.58 -1.18
N GLY A 225 -7.74 36.42 -1.59
CA GLY A 225 -6.97 35.20 -1.73
C GLY A 225 -7.46 34.33 -2.89
N GLY A 226 -6.56 33.57 -3.49
CA GLY A 226 -6.92 32.65 -4.57
C GLY A 226 -7.72 31.46 -4.04
N LYS A 227 -8.79 31.06 -4.74
CA LYS A 227 -9.59 29.86 -4.40
C LYS A 227 -8.89 28.57 -4.84
N SER A 228 -7.65 28.34 -4.39
CA SER A 228 -6.86 27.15 -4.76
C SER A 228 -6.42 26.36 -3.53
N LEU A 229 -6.65 25.04 -3.58
CA LEU A 229 -6.35 24.07 -2.52
C LEU A 229 -5.44 22.97 -3.08
N ARG A 230 -4.44 22.59 -2.29
CA ARG A 230 -3.55 21.45 -2.54
C ARG A 230 -3.66 20.47 -1.37
N LEU A 231 -4.05 19.24 -1.66
CA LEU A 231 -4.04 18.14 -0.70
C LEU A 231 -2.74 17.35 -0.82
N HIS A 232 -2.13 17.03 0.32
CA HIS A 232 -1.03 16.09 0.41
C HIS A 232 -1.60 14.76 0.93
N SER A 233 -1.34 13.67 0.19
CA SER A 233 -1.80 12.32 0.52
C SER A 233 -0.63 11.36 0.63
#